data_AF-A0A259DUW1-F1
#
_entry.id   AF-A0A259DUW1-F1
#
_cell.length_a   1.000
_cell.length_b   1.000
_cell.length_c   1.000
_cell.angle_alpha   90.00
_cell.angle_beta   90.00
_cell.angle_gamma   90.00
#
_symmetry.space_group_name_H-M   'P 1'
#
loop_
_entity.id
_entity.type
_entity.pdbx_description
1 polymer ?
#
loop_
_entity_poly.entity_id
_entity_poly.type
_entity_poly.pdbx_seq_one_letter_code
_entity_poly.pdbx_strand_id
1 'polypeptide(L)' 'MAGIRALQKRMAKLEDAGKPRPSPIAVWYGSFDAWVEREVLPGVESGVLAAEDMIEVVTALRGWEALYAR' A
#
# COMPACT_ATOMS: atom_id res chain seq x y z
N MET A 1 -30.73 -23.55 -9.07
CA MET A 1 -30.40 -22.33 -8.29
C MET A 1 -29.08 -22.41 -7.52
N ALA A 2 -28.70 -23.54 -6.89
CA ALA A 2 -27.43 -23.64 -6.12
C ALA A 2 -26.15 -23.55 -6.97
N GLY A 3 -26.13 -24.13 -8.18
CA GLY A 3 -24.96 -24.10 -9.08
C GLY A 3 -24.60 -22.69 -9.57
N ILE A 4 -25.60 -21.85 -9.84
CA ILE A 4 -25.39 -20.45 -10.29
C ILE A 4 -24.74 -19.62 -9.17
N ARG A 5 -25.19 -19.78 -7.92
CA ARG A 5 -24.60 -19.08 -6.77
C ARG A 5 -23.16 -19.52 -6.49
N ALA A 6 -22.86 -20.80 -6.68
CA ALA A 6 -21.50 -21.32 -6.54
C ALA A 6 -20.56 -20.73 -7.61
N LEU A 7 -21.05 -20.55 -8.84
CA LEU A 7 -20.32 -19.91 -9.92
C LEU A 7 -20.07 -18.43 -9.64
N GLN A 8 -21.09 -17.69 -9.20
CA GLN A 8 -20.96 -16.27 -8.82
C GLN A 8 -19.95 -16.06 -7.69
N LYS A 9 -19.94 -16.92 -6.66
CA LYS A 9 -18.93 -16.85 -5.59
C LYS A 9 -17.50 -17.10 -6.09
N ARG A 10 -17.31 -17.97 -7.08
CA ARG A 10 -16.00 -18.22 -7.69
C ARG A 10 -15.54 -17.03 -8.54
N MET A 11 -16.44 -16.43 -9.31
CA MET A 11 -16.15 -15.20 -10.07
C MET A 11 -15.77 -14.04 -9.15
N ALA A 12 -16.52 -13.80 -8.07
CA ALA A 12 -16.20 -12.75 -7.12
C ALA A 12 -14.82 -12.94 -6.46
N LYS A 13 -14.41 -14.19 -6.16
CA LYS A 13 -13.07 -14.49 -5.64
C LYS A 13 -11.96 -14.27 -6.66
N LEU A 14 -12.21 -14.56 -7.94
CA LEU A 14 -11.24 -14.32 -9.01
C LEU A 14 -11.09 -12.82 -9.30
N GLU A 15 -12.19 -12.08 -9.28
CA GLU A 15 -12.20 -10.62 -9.38
C GLU A 15 -11.47 -9.97 -8.20
N ASP A 16 -11.62 -10.47 -6.97
CA ASP A 16 -10.89 -9.96 -5.80
C ASP A 16 -9.41 -10.36 -5.80
N ALA A 17 -9.06 -11.52 -6.34
CA ALA A 17 -7.67 -11.97 -6.44
C ALA A 17 -6.85 -11.17 -7.46
N GLY A 18 -7.52 -10.55 -8.45
CA GLY A 18 -6.90 -9.67 -9.43
C GLY A 18 -6.90 -8.19 -9.05
N LYS A 19 -7.41 -7.83 -7.87
CA LYS A 19 -7.36 -6.44 -7.41
C LYS A 19 -6.03 -6.18 -6.71
N PRO A 20 -5.32 -5.10 -7.07
CA PRO A 20 -4.19 -4.64 -6.29
C PRO A 20 -4.62 -4.44 -4.84
N ARG A 21 -3.95 -5.14 -3.91
CA ARG A 21 -4.23 -4.93 -2.49
C ARG A 21 -3.55 -3.62 -2.09
N PRO A 22 -4.29 -2.67 -1.48
CA PRO A 22 -3.68 -1.45 -1.01
C PRO A 22 -2.60 -1.81 0.03
N SER A 23 -1.45 -1.16 -0.07
CA SER A 23 -0.38 -1.33 0.92
C SER A 23 -0.88 -0.91 2.31
N PRO A 24 -0.33 -1.46 3.40
CA PRO A 24 -0.68 -1.00 4.74
C PRO A 24 -0.51 0.51 4.93
N ILE A 25 0.47 1.13 4.26
CA ILE A 25 0.72 2.57 4.30
C ILE A 25 -0.44 3.32 3.64
N ALA A 26 -0.89 2.90 2.46
CA ALA A 26 -2.04 3.48 1.80
C ALA A 26 -3.33 3.32 2.63
N VAL A 27 -3.48 2.20 3.33
CA VAL A 27 -4.64 1.97 4.23
C VAL A 27 -4.62 2.90 5.44
N TRP A 28 -3.47 3.08 6.08
CA TRP A 28 -3.37 3.87 7.32
C TRP A 28 -3.31 5.38 7.08
N TYR A 29 -2.65 5.81 6.00
CA TYR A 29 -2.39 7.22 5.72
C TYR A 29 -3.18 7.76 4.53
N GLY A 30 -3.99 6.93 3.88
CA GLY A 30 -4.78 7.27 2.69
C GLY A 30 -3.98 7.18 1.38
N SER A 31 -2.68 7.48 1.42
CA SER A 31 -1.73 7.22 0.34
C SER A 31 -0.30 7.14 0.87
N PHE A 32 0.59 6.57 0.08
CA PHE A 32 2.02 6.56 0.37
C PHE A 32 2.59 7.98 0.43
N ASP A 33 2.22 8.84 -0.51
CA ASP A 33 2.71 10.22 -0.56
C ASP A 33 2.22 11.03 0.66
N ALA A 34 0.98 10.81 1.11
CA ALA A 34 0.44 11.46 2.30
C ALA A 34 1.18 11.04 3.58
N TRP A 35 1.67 9.80 3.66
CA TRP A 35 2.53 9.36 4.76
C TRP A 35 3.89 10.09 4.74
N VAL A 36 4.51 10.19 3.56
CA VAL A 36 5.80 10.89 3.41
C VAL A 36 5.67 12.36 3.83
N GLU A 37 4.63 13.04 3.37
CA GLU A 37 4.39 14.46 3.68
C GLU A 37 4.06 14.71 5.15
N ARG A 38 3.31 13.81 5.79
CA ARG A 38 2.78 14.06 7.15
C ARG A 38 3.68 13.54 8.27
N GLU A 39 4.46 12.49 8.01
CA GLU A 39 5.25 11.82 9.04
C GLU A 39 6.75 11.89 8.74
N VAL A 40 7.17 11.54 7.52
CA VAL A 40 8.59 11.41 7.17
C VAL A 40 9.26 12.77 7.07
N LEU A 41 8.70 13.68 6.29
CA LEU A 41 9.25 15.03 6.09
C LEU A 41 9.35 15.79 7.43
N PRO A 42 8.28 15.90 8.25
CA PRO A 42 8.38 16.55 9.56
C PRO A 42 9.36 15.87 10.52
N GLY A 43 9.46 14.54 10.48
CA GLY A 43 10.42 13.78 11.28
C GLY A 43 11.87 14.06 10.90
N VAL A 44 12.15 14.21 9.59
CA VAL A 44 13.48 14.61 9.09
C VAL A 44 13.79 16.07 9.43
N GLU A 45 12.84 16.98 9.22
CA GLU A 45 13.01 18.41 9.53
C GLU A 45 13.24 18.68 11.02
N SER A 46 12.59 17.91 11.89
CA SER A 46 12.79 17.97 13.35
C SER A 46 14.05 17.27 13.84
N GLY A 47 14.76 16.53 12.97
CA GLY A 47 15.94 15.75 13.32
C GLY A 47 15.65 14.47 14.12
N VAL A 48 14.38 14.09 14.26
CA VAL A 48 13.97 12.81 14.88
C VAL A 48 14.29 11.63 13.96
N LEU A 49 14.26 11.86 12.65
CA LEU A 49 14.60 10.89 11.62
C LEU A 49 15.86 11.32 10.88
N ALA A 50 16.75 10.38 10.62
CA ALA A 50 17.90 10.62 9.76
C ALA A 50 17.46 10.65 8.28
N ALA A 51 17.81 11.73 7.58
CA ALA A 51 17.40 11.92 6.18
C ALA A 51 17.91 10.79 5.27
N GLU A 52 19.17 10.38 5.45
CA GLU A 52 19.84 9.35 4.65
C GLU A 52 19.12 8.00 4.79
N ASP A 53 18.84 7.58 6.02
CA ASP A 53 18.12 6.34 6.30
C ASP A 53 16.68 6.38 5.74
N MET A 54 15.99 7.53 5.89
CA MET A 54 14.62 7.66 5.39
C MET A 54 14.53 7.60 3.87
N ILE A 55 15.56 8.04 3.13
CA ILE A 55 15.60 7.89 1.67
C ILE A 55 15.61 6.41 1.27
N GLU A 56 16.41 5.59 1.95
CA GLU A 56 16.46 4.14 1.68
C GLU A 56 15.14 3.46 2.00
N VAL A 57 14.56 3.78 3.17
CA VAL A 57 13.28 3.23 3.63
C VAL A 57 12.14 3.59 2.67
N VAL A 58 12.02 4.87 2.30
CA VAL A 58 10.98 5.34 1.37
C VAL A 58 11.13 4.66 0.01
N THR A 59 12.37 4.53 -0.48
CA THR A 59 12.65 3.88 -1.77
C THR A 59 12.28 2.40 -1.76
N ALA A 60 12.67 1.68 -0.71
CA ALA A 60 12.35 0.27 -0.55
C ALA A 60 10.84 0.02 -0.49
N LEU A 61 10.12 0.82 0.31
CA LEU A 61 8.67 0.68 0.46
C LEU A 61 7.91 1.10 -0.81
N ARG A 62 8.41 2.10 -1.55
CA ARG A 62 7.84 2.48 -2.86
C ARG A 62 8.02 1.38 -3.89
N GLY A 63 9.17 0.70 -3.89
CA GLY A 63 9.40 -0.49 -4.72
C GLY A 63 8.42 -1.62 -4.37
N TRP A 64 8.14 -1.81 -3.08
CA TRP A 64 7.15 -2.79 -2.61
C TRP A 64 5.72 -2.45 -3.06
N GLU A 65 5.30 -1.19 -2.98
CA GLU A 65 4.00 -0.78 -3.54
C GLU A 65 3.91 -1.09 -5.03
N ALA A 66 4.96 -0.82 -5.80
CA ALA A 66 4.95 -1.11 -7.24
C ALA A 66 4.81 -2.60 -7.57
N LEU A 67 5.24 -3.49 -6.67
CA LEU A 67 5.17 -4.95 -6.84
C LEU A 67 3.81 -5.53 -6.43
N TYR A 68 3.15 -4.97 -5.42
CA TYR A 68 1.95 -5.56 -4.81
C TYR A 68 0.67 -4.75 -4.96
N ALA A 69 0.77 -3.48 -5.37
CA ALA A 69 -0.36 -2.63 -5.74
C ALA A 69 -0.67 -2.69 -7.26
N ARG A 70 -0.31 -3.80 -7.94
CA ARG A 70 -0.78 -4.15 -9.30
C ARG A 70 -1.95 -5.11 -9.31
#